data_AF-R7GKE0-F1
#
_entry.id   AF-R7GKE0-F1
#
_cell.length_a   1.000
_cell.length_b   1.000
_cell.length_c   1.000
_cell.angle_alpha   90.00
_cell.angle_beta   90.00
_cell.angle_gamma   90.00
#
_symmetry.space_group_name_H-M   'P 1'
#
loop_
_entity.id
_entity.type
_entity.pdbx_description
1 polymer ?
#
loop_
_entity_poly.entity_id
_entity_poly.type
_entity_poly.pdbx_seq_one_letter_code
_entity_poly.pdbx_strand_id
1 'polypeptide(L)'
;MKPRGHVVNIYEYVENHLLNTLVFNEMSDEWLDFVVSCRRGIKHDYDCVEGPMADDTIWNYVDDFARGDISREAFWELVKFKYPTHQIVFCTEDALKQLYFKRSYSL
;
A
#
# COMPACT_ATOMS: atom_id res chain seq x y z
N MET A 1 7.56 31.32 12.43
CA MET A 1 6.35 30.47 12.56
C MET A 1 6.74 29.27 13.42
N LYS A 2 6.08 29.00 14.55
CA LYS A 2 6.31 27.74 15.28
C LYS A 2 5.83 26.57 14.39
N PRO A 3 6.54 25.43 14.35
CA PRO A 3 6.02 24.26 13.65
C PRO A 3 4.67 23.91 14.27
N ARG A 4 3.65 23.69 13.43
CA ARG A 4 2.40 23.09 13.91
C ARG A 4 2.80 21.70 14.43
N GLY A 5 2.46 21.38 15.68
CA GLY A 5 2.79 20.08 16.28
C GLY A 5 2.26 18.94 15.39
N HIS A 6 2.98 17.82 15.37
CA HIS A 6 2.54 16.63 14.66
C HIS A 6 1.32 16.05 15.38
N VAL A 7 0.26 15.71 14.65
CA VAL A 7 -0.95 15.11 15.21
C VAL A 7 -1.07 13.70 14.69
N VAL A 8 -1.29 12.76 15.59
CA VAL A 8 -1.62 11.37 15.28
C VAL A 8 -3.12 11.17 15.46
N ASN A 9 -3.77 10.63 14.42
CA ASN A 9 -5.19 10.24 14.47
C ASN A 9 -5.28 8.73 14.66
N ILE A 10 -6.22 8.29 15.50
CA ILE A 10 -6.49 6.88 15.76
C ILE A 10 -7.90 6.56 15.27
N TYR A 11 -7.98 5.54 14.44
CA TYR A 11 -9.22 5.01 13.88
C TYR A 11 -9.38 3.55 14.32
N GLU A 12 -10.62 3.14 14.53
CA GLU A 12 -10.99 1.73 14.55
C GLU A 12 -11.36 1.32 13.14
N TYR A 13 -10.83 0.18 12.70
CA TYR A 13 -11.17 -0.43 11.42
C TYR A 13 -12.12 -1.60 11.66
N VAL A 14 -13.27 -1.59 10.99
CA VAL A 14 -14.21 -2.71 10.98
C VAL A 14 -14.37 -3.19 9.54
N GLU A 15 -13.99 -4.43 9.29
CA GLU A 15 -14.06 -5.01 7.96
C GLU A 15 -15.52 -5.12 7.47
N ASN A 16 -15.77 -4.76 6.21
CA ASN A 16 -17.02 -5.02 5.52
C ASN A 16 -16.79 -6.05 4.42
N HIS A 17 -17.14 -7.30 4.69
CA HIS A 17 -16.93 -8.41 3.75
C HIS A 17 -17.80 -8.36 2.48
N LEU A 18 -18.65 -7.33 2.32
CA LEU A 18 -19.38 -7.08 1.07
C LEU A 18 -18.56 -6.30 0.04
N LEU A 19 -17.45 -5.68 0.45
CA LEU A 19 -16.57 -4.91 -0.42
C LEU A 19 -15.57 -5.81 -1.13
N ASN A 20 -15.19 -5.43 -2.34
CA ASN A 20 -14.23 -6.17 -3.14
C ASN A 20 -12.80 -5.85 -2.69
N THR A 21 -12.29 -6.65 -1.75
CA THR A 21 -10.95 -6.49 -1.18
C THR A 21 -9.94 -7.43 -1.83
N LEU A 22 -8.86 -6.88 -2.39
CA LEU A 22 -7.70 -7.65 -2.82
C LEU A 22 -6.68 -7.72 -1.69
N VAL A 23 -6.21 -8.92 -1.35
CA VAL A 23 -5.25 -9.14 -0.25
C VAL A 23 -3.99 -9.84 -0.77
N PHE A 24 -2.83 -9.26 -0.46
CA PHE A 24 -1.52 -9.87 -0.64
C PHE A 24 -0.90 -10.13 0.74
N ASN A 25 -0.63 -11.39 1.08
CA ASN A 25 -0.03 -11.73 2.37
C ASN A 25 1.47 -11.42 2.44
N GLU A 26 2.13 -11.40 1.28
CA GLU A 26 3.57 -11.19 1.14
C GLU A 26 3.87 -10.54 -0.21
N MET A 27 5.12 -10.10 -0.39
CA MET A 27 5.57 -9.66 -1.71
C MET A 27 5.71 -10.91 -2.59
N SER A 28 4.86 -11.01 -3.60
CA SER A 28 4.89 -12.05 -4.62
C SER A 28 5.01 -11.45 -6.02
N ASP A 29 5.16 -12.29 -7.03
CA ASP A 29 5.15 -11.82 -8.43
C ASP A 29 3.82 -11.16 -8.81
N GLU A 30 2.70 -11.68 -8.31
CA GLU A 30 1.38 -11.10 -8.52
C GLU A 30 1.24 -9.72 -7.85
N TRP A 31 1.82 -9.57 -6.65
CA TRP A 31 1.88 -8.27 -5.98
C TRP A 31 2.71 -7.28 -6.81
N LEU A 32 3.89 -7.67 -7.29
CA LEU A 32 4.75 -6.82 -8.10
C LEU A 32 4.05 -6.40 -9.39
N ASP A 33 3.40 -7.33 -10.07
CA ASP A 33 2.65 -7.08 -11.30
C ASP A 33 1.47 -6.13 -11.08
N PHE A 34 0.78 -6.29 -9.95
CA PHE A 34 -0.31 -5.39 -9.56
C PHE A 34 0.21 -3.96 -9.32
N VAL A 35 1.25 -3.79 -8.52
CA VAL A 35 1.82 -2.46 -8.21
C VAL A 35 2.34 -1.78 -9.48
N VAL A 36 3.02 -2.52 -10.35
CA VAL A 36 3.50 -2.01 -11.65
C VAL A 36 2.32 -1.61 -12.55
N SER A 37 1.24 -2.38 -12.56
CA SER A 37 0.03 -2.05 -13.32
C SER A 37 -0.60 -0.73 -12.84
N CYS A 38 -0.72 -0.54 -11.52
CA CYS A 38 -1.15 0.72 -10.93
C CYS A 38 -0.24 1.89 -11.32
N ARG A 39 1.08 1.68 -11.31
CA ARG A 39 2.08 2.69 -11.71
C ARG A 39 1.96 3.10 -13.18
N ARG A 40 1.56 2.16 -14.04
CA ARG A 40 1.27 2.38 -15.46
C ARG A 40 -0.10 3.03 -15.71
N GLY A 41 -0.87 3.31 -14.66
CA GLY A 41 -2.20 3.91 -14.75
C GLY A 41 -3.30 2.93 -15.18
N ILE A 42 -3.03 1.62 -15.09
CA ILE A 42 -4.06 0.60 -15.32
C ILE A 42 -5.01 0.63 -14.12
N LYS A 43 -6.29 0.85 -14.40
CA LYS A 43 -7.32 0.89 -13.36
C LYS A 43 -7.68 -0.53 -12.91
N HIS A 44 -8.04 -0.64 -11.64
CA HIS A 44 -8.67 -1.81 -11.04
C HIS A 44 -9.98 -1.41 -10.38
N ASP A 45 -10.85 -2.39 -10.11
CA ASP A 45 -12.18 -2.18 -9.53
C ASP A 45 -12.28 -2.68 -8.07
N TYR A 46 -11.15 -2.89 -7.41
CA TYR A 46 -11.11 -3.21 -5.97
C TYR A 46 -11.48 -2.00 -5.12
N ASP A 47 -12.32 -2.23 -4.10
CA ASP A 47 -12.68 -1.25 -3.08
C ASP A 47 -11.54 -1.04 -2.08
N CYS A 48 -10.86 -2.14 -1.73
CA CYS A 48 -9.72 -2.16 -0.82
C CYS A 48 -8.57 -2.97 -1.41
N VAL A 49 -7.34 -2.53 -1.14
CA VAL A 49 -6.13 -3.31 -1.42
C VAL A 49 -5.32 -3.40 -0.14
N GLU A 50 -5.04 -4.62 0.30
CA GLU A 50 -4.30 -4.95 1.51
C GLU A 50 -3.02 -5.69 1.15
N GLY A 51 -1.91 -5.36 1.81
CA GLY A 51 -0.69 -6.15 1.70
C GLY A 51 0.60 -5.40 2.01
N PRO A 52 1.74 -5.87 1.47
CA PRO A 52 3.05 -5.28 1.70
C PRO A 52 3.11 -3.79 1.35
N MET A 53 3.55 -2.98 2.31
CA MET A 53 3.86 -1.58 2.09
C MET A 53 5.09 -1.45 1.16
N ALA A 54 4.91 -0.80 0.02
CA ALA A 54 6.02 -0.32 -0.80
C ALA A 54 6.54 0.99 -0.20
N ASP A 55 7.53 0.91 0.70
CA ASP A 55 8.25 2.08 1.21
C ASP A 55 9.02 2.81 0.08
N ASP A 56 9.60 3.98 0.37
CA ASP A 56 10.34 4.77 -0.63
C ASP A 56 11.46 3.98 -1.33
N THR A 57 12.07 2.99 -0.64
CA THR A 57 13.12 2.16 -1.23
C THR A 57 12.53 1.14 -2.20
N ILE A 58 11.50 0.42 -1.77
CA ILE A 58 10.78 -0.56 -2.61
C ILE A 58 10.16 0.15 -3.81
N TRP A 59 9.63 1.36 -3.61
CA TRP A 59 9.05 2.18 -4.67
C TRP A 59 10.07 2.48 -5.78
N ASN A 60 11.32 2.82 -5.44
CA ASN A 60 12.37 3.04 -6.44
C ASN A 60 12.62 1.78 -7.28
N TYR A 61 12.74 0.61 -6.64
CA TYR A 61 12.96 -0.65 -7.36
C TYR A 61 11.78 -1.05 -8.23
N VAL A 62 10.55 -0.81 -7.78
CA VAL A 62 9.34 -1.00 -8.59
C VAL A 62 9.37 -0.08 -9.82
N ASP A 63 9.79 1.18 -9.66
CA ASP A 63 9.88 2.14 -10.77
C ASP A 63 10.95 1.72 -11.79
N ASP A 64 12.14 1.32 -11.32
CA ASP A 64 13.22 0.80 -12.16
C ASP A 64 12.77 -0.47 -12.92
N PHE A 65 12.08 -1.39 -12.24
CA PHE A 65 11.51 -2.59 -12.87
C PHE A 65 10.43 -2.23 -13.89
N ALA A 66 9.54 -1.28 -13.58
CA ALA A 66 8.46 -0.86 -14.47
C ALA A 66 9.00 -0.21 -15.77
N ARG A 67 10.14 0.47 -15.69
CA ARG A 67 10.90 1.05 -16.83
C ARG A 67 11.74 0.04 -17.60
N GLY A 68 11.99 -1.13 -17.02
CA GLY A 68 12.85 -2.17 -17.59
C GLY A 68 14.35 -1.98 -17.30
N ASP A 69 14.70 -1.14 -16.32
CA ASP A 69 16.08 -0.87 -15.91
C ASP A 69 16.67 -2.01 -15.08
N ILE A 70 15.82 -2.79 -14.38
CA ILE A 70 16.19 -4.02 -13.67
C ILE A 70 15.28 -5.18 -14.08
N SER A 71 15.82 -6.41 -14.03
CA SER A 71 15.03 -7.63 -14.25
C SER A 71 14.20 -7.99 -13.01
N ARG A 72 13.24 -8.90 -13.18
CA ARG A 72 12.44 -9.43 -12.07
C ARG A 72 13.31 -10.13 -11.04
N GLU A 73 14.30 -10.90 -11.49
CA GLU A 73 15.26 -11.59 -10.62
C GLU A 73 16.08 -10.58 -9.82
N ALA A 74 16.54 -9.50 -10.46
CA ALA A 74 17.27 -8.43 -9.80
C ALA A 74 16.39 -7.70 -8.77
N PHE A 75 15.11 -7.45 -9.07
CA PHE A 75 14.16 -6.88 -8.12
C PHE A 75 14.08 -7.72 -6.84
N TRP A 76 13.88 -9.04 -6.98
CA TRP A 76 13.78 -9.94 -5.82
C TRP A 76 15.06 -10.01 -5.00
N GLU A 77 16.23 -9.98 -5.66
CA GLU A 77 17.52 -9.91 -4.98
C GLU A 77 17.70 -8.62 -4.16
N LEU A 78 17.14 -7.50 -4.62
CA LEU A 78 17.18 -6.20 -3.92
C LEU A 78 16.23 -6.15 -2.72
N VAL A 79 15.07 -6.81 -2.80
CA VAL A 79 14.04 -6.77 -1.73
C VAL A 79 14.09 -7.94 -0.75
N LYS A 80 14.90 -8.97 -0.98
CA LYS A 80 14.93 -10.20 -0.13
C LYS A 80 15.22 -9.99 1.36
N PHE A 81 15.82 -8.86 1.73
CA PHE A 81 16.10 -8.51 3.14
C PHE A 81 15.15 -7.43 3.68
N LYS A 82 14.12 -7.06 2.93
CA LYS A 82 13.08 -6.11 3.34
C LYS A 82 11.94 -6.89 3.98
N TYR A 83 11.55 -6.46 5.17
CA TYR A 83 10.38 -6.98 5.88
C TYR A 83 9.27 -5.93 5.73
N PRO A 84 8.41 -6.06 4.72
CA PRO A 84 7.36 -5.08 4.50
C PRO A 84 6.39 -5.08 5.66
N THR A 85 5.92 -3.90 6.03
CA THR A 85 4.81 -3.74 6.94
C THR A 85 3.50 -3.97 6.22
N HIS A 86 2.44 -4.12 6.99
CA HIS A 86 1.09 -4.25 6.50
C HIS A 86 0.47 -2.88 6.18
N GLN A 87 -0.12 -2.72 5.00
CA GLN A 87 -0.84 -1.52 4.58
C GLN A 87 -2.23 -1.89 4.02
N ILE A 88 -3.20 -0.99 4.22
CA ILE A 88 -4.51 -1.03 3.57
C ILE A 88 -4.70 0.29 2.80
N VAL A 89 -5.12 0.18 1.54
CA VAL A 89 -5.53 1.30 0.68
C VAL A 89 -7.03 1.22 0.46
N PHE A 90 -7.73 2.30 0.83
CA PHE A 90 -9.17 2.45 0.59
C PHE A 90 -9.38 3.22 -0.71
N CYS A 91 -9.95 2.56 -1.72
CA CYS A 91 -10.04 3.07 -3.09
C CYS A 91 -11.42 3.70 -3.40
N THR A 92 -12.44 3.39 -2.60
CA THR A 92 -13.82 3.89 -2.77
C THR A 92 -14.34 4.60 -1.53
N GLU A 93 -15.38 5.42 -1.69
CA GLU A 93 -16.04 6.10 -0.56
C GLU A 93 -16.68 5.10 0.41
N ASP A 94 -17.20 3.98 -0.10
CA ASP A 94 -17.79 2.92 0.74
C ASP A 94 -16.72 2.20 1.57
N ALA A 95 -15.52 2.00 1.01
CA ALA A 95 -14.36 1.49 1.73
C ALA A 95 -13.95 2.43 2.88
N LEU A 96 -13.95 3.74 2.66
CA LEU A 96 -13.61 4.71 3.72
C LEU A 96 -14.56 4.67 4.93
N LYS A 97 -15.82 4.24 4.74
CA LYS A 97 -16.79 4.10 5.84
C LYS A 97 -16.44 2.97 6.83
N GLN A 98 -15.46 2.13 6.50
CA GLN A 98 -14.91 1.13 7.41
C GLN A 98 -14.05 1.73 8.55
N LEU A 99 -13.68 3.00 8.45
CA LEU A 99 -12.84 3.70 9.43
C LEU A 99 -13.68 4.59 10.36
N TYR A 100 -13.59 4.32 11.66
CA TYR A 100 -14.27 5.09 12.71
C TYR A 100 -13.26 5.88 13.52
N PHE A 101 -13.30 7.21 13.43
CA PHE A 101 -12.42 8.07 14.22
C PHE A 101 -12.68 7.87 15.71
N LYS A 102 -11.61 7.63 16.48
CA LYS A 102 -11.69 7.46 17.93
C LYS A 102 -11.14 8.66 18.68
N ARG A 103 -9.93 9.10 18.35
CA ARG A 103 -9.25 10.21 19.02
C ARG A 103 -8.02 10.69 18.23
N SER A 104 -7.46 11.81 18.66
CA SER A 104 -6.17 12.31 18.19
C SER A 104 -5.30 12.80 19.34
N TYR A 105 -3.99 12.85 19.13
CA TYR A 105 -3.04 13.44 20.10
C TYR A 105 -1.87 14.10 19.38
N SER A 106 -1.27 15.11 20.02
CA SER A 106 -0.05 15.75 19.53
C SER A 106 1.19 14.99 20.00
N LEU A 107 2.19 14.86 19.13
CA LEU A 107 3.53 14.34 19.48
C LEU A 107 4.35 15.38 20.26
#